data_AF-A0A7X8UX59-F1
#
_entry.id   AF-A0A7X8UX59-F1
#
_cell.length_a   1.000
_cell.length_b   1.000
_cell.length_c   1.000
_cell.angle_alpha   90.00
_cell.angle_beta   90.00
_cell.angle_gamma   90.00
#
_symmetry.space_group_name_H-M   'P 1'
#
loop_
_entity.id
_entity.type
_entity.pdbx_description
1 polymer ?
#
loop_
_entity_poly.entity_id
_entity_poly.type
_entity_poly.pdbx_seq_one_letter_code
_entity_poly.pdbx_strand_id
1 'polypeptide(L)'
;FDAAEWVQIAKDAGMKYMVLTSKHHDGFCLWDSKLTDYDIMNTPFGRDVVAELSKACREGGIEFGTYYSILDWYQPDYNTSDYQGGAGYALPEGQEPSMDQYVEYMHGHMAELLGKYGPFNVMWFDGEWEEPWSPERGIRLYNYVRGLQPGILVNNRVGKGRQGMQGTTKEGTYAGDFDTPEQEVGAFNREQPWETCMTIGTQWAWKPGDSIKSIEECLRTLIRTAGGDGNLLFNVGPMPDGRIAPEQAARLREMGAWLARYGESIYGTRGGPFMPGDWGVSTCKGDTIYVHVFEWGQGPLTLPPTGWMVLSATALTGGPVTLKQGAEGITLQVPEANRQDIGTIIALKIDGNAETLAPIKP
;
A
#
# COMPACT_ATOMS: atom_id res chain seq x y z
N PHE A 1 -3.02 -18.77 -14.47
CA PHE A 1 -2.95 -17.29 -14.53
C PHE A 1 -4.00 -16.75 -15.49
N ASP A 2 -4.83 -15.85 -14.98
CA ASP A 2 -5.80 -15.05 -15.74
C ASP A 2 -5.79 -13.63 -15.17
N ALA A 3 -5.36 -12.65 -15.97
CA ALA A 3 -5.26 -11.26 -15.56
C ALA A 3 -6.64 -10.63 -15.27
N ALA A 4 -7.67 -11.01 -16.02
CA ALA A 4 -9.03 -10.50 -15.80
C ALA A 4 -9.62 -11.04 -14.50
N GLU A 5 -9.33 -12.29 -14.15
CA GLU A 5 -9.72 -12.87 -12.85
C GLU A 5 -9.09 -12.10 -11.68
N TRP A 6 -7.79 -11.80 -11.75
CA TRP A 6 -7.10 -11.03 -10.70
C TRP A 6 -7.68 -9.63 -10.53
N VAL A 7 -7.91 -8.93 -11.65
CA VAL A 7 -8.53 -7.59 -11.64
C VAL A 7 -9.96 -7.66 -11.10
N GLN A 8 -10.72 -8.70 -11.43
CA GLN A 8 -12.07 -8.87 -10.88
C GLN A 8 -12.03 -9.11 -9.36
N ILE A 9 -11.09 -9.90 -8.85
CA ILE A 9 -10.91 -10.09 -7.40
C ILE A 9 -10.58 -8.75 -6.71
N ALA A 10 -9.68 -7.95 -7.28
CA ALA A 10 -9.34 -6.63 -6.74
C ALA A 10 -10.56 -5.69 -6.72
N LYS A 11 -11.37 -5.69 -7.78
CA LYS A 11 -12.61 -4.91 -7.86
C LYS A 11 -13.65 -5.37 -6.83
N ASP A 12 -13.87 -6.68 -6.73
CA ASP A 12 -14.79 -7.26 -5.75
C ASP A 12 -14.37 -6.90 -4.33
N ALA A 13 -13.06 -6.78 -4.07
CA ALA A 13 -12.48 -6.37 -2.80
C ALA A 13 -12.57 -4.86 -2.52
N GLY A 14 -13.02 -4.06 -3.49
CA GLY A 14 -13.04 -2.60 -3.38
C GLY A 14 -11.67 -1.92 -3.54
N MET A 15 -10.63 -2.65 -3.98
CA MET A 15 -9.33 -2.04 -4.24
C MET A 15 -9.42 -1.06 -5.41
N LYS A 16 -8.56 -0.02 -5.40
CA LYS A 16 -8.51 1.02 -6.43
C LYS A 16 -7.27 0.94 -7.31
N TYR A 17 -6.24 0.25 -6.84
CA TYR A 17 -5.00 0.07 -7.56
C TYR A 17 -4.39 -1.30 -7.23
N MET A 18 -3.51 -1.77 -8.10
CA MET A 18 -2.70 -2.98 -7.91
C MET A 18 -1.23 -2.68 -8.21
N VAL A 19 -0.31 -3.29 -7.46
CA VAL A 19 1.12 -3.22 -7.72
C VAL A 19 1.65 -4.63 -7.97
N LEU A 20 2.17 -4.89 -9.16
CA LEU A 20 2.73 -6.20 -9.54
C LEU A 20 4.25 -6.18 -9.41
N THR A 21 4.82 -7.18 -8.75
CA THR A 21 6.25 -7.50 -8.80
C THR A 21 6.68 -7.85 -10.23
N SER A 22 7.17 -6.88 -11.00
CA SER A 22 7.68 -7.16 -12.35
C SER A 22 9.02 -7.89 -12.28
N LYS A 23 9.87 -7.52 -11.32
CA LYS A 23 11.12 -8.22 -10.96
C LYS A 23 11.31 -8.19 -9.45
N HIS A 24 11.55 -9.34 -8.82
CA HIS A 24 11.94 -9.42 -7.41
C HIS A 24 13.47 -9.50 -7.27
N HIS A 25 13.97 -9.69 -6.05
CA HIS A 25 15.39 -9.85 -5.75
C HIS A 25 16.08 -10.97 -6.53
N ASP A 26 15.35 -12.02 -6.90
CA ASP A 26 15.88 -13.14 -7.68
C ASP A 26 16.24 -12.78 -9.12
N GLY A 27 15.87 -11.59 -9.60
CA GLY A 27 16.16 -11.09 -10.94
C GLY A 27 15.19 -11.56 -12.03
N PHE A 28 14.21 -12.43 -11.72
CA PHE A 28 13.31 -12.98 -12.73
C PHE A 28 12.29 -11.95 -13.21
N CYS A 29 12.24 -11.72 -14.52
CA CYS A 29 11.38 -10.71 -15.13
C CYS A 29 10.01 -11.29 -15.56
N LEU A 30 8.91 -10.71 -15.10
CA LEU A 30 7.54 -11.09 -15.48
C LEU A 30 7.04 -10.44 -16.79
N TRP A 31 7.94 -9.84 -17.58
CA TRP A 31 7.67 -9.27 -18.90
C TRP A 31 8.69 -9.78 -19.93
N ASP A 32 8.42 -9.54 -21.22
CA ASP A 32 9.36 -9.83 -22.32
C ASP A 32 10.54 -8.84 -22.34
N SER A 33 11.56 -9.08 -21.51
CA SER A 33 12.75 -8.23 -21.43
C SER A 33 13.68 -8.50 -22.61
N LYS A 34 14.20 -7.45 -23.23
CA LYS A 34 15.25 -7.60 -24.27
C LYS A 34 16.66 -7.59 -23.71
N LEU A 35 16.80 -7.45 -22.39
CA LEU A 35 18.09 -7.31 -21.72
C LEU A 35 18.54 -8.58 -20.99
N THR A 36 17.67 -9.57 -20.83
CA THR A 36 17.95 -10.84 -20.17
C THR A 36 17.12 -11.97 -20.78
N ASP A 37 17.62 -13.20 -20.70
CA ASP A 37 16.86 -14.43 -20.97
C ASP A 37 16.19 -15.00 -19.71
N TYR A 38 16.43 -14.40 -18.54
CA TYR A 38 15.81 -14.77 -17.26
C TYR A 38 14.46 -14.11 -17.07
N ASP A 39 13.55 -14.43 -17.98
CA ASP A 39 12.21 -13.85 -18.02
C ASP A 39 11.11 -14.89 -18.27
N ILE A 40 9.87 -14.44 -18.11
CA ILE A 40 8.68 -15.27 -18.25
C ILE A 40 8.50 -15.83 -19.67
N MET A 41 9.02 -15.15 -20.68
CA MET A 41 8.89 -15.55 -22.08
C MET A 41 9.79 -16.74 -22.42
N ASN A 42 10.89 -16.92 -21.69
CA ASN A 42 11.79 -18.05 -21.80
C ASN A 42 11.35 -19.27 -20.95
N THR A 43 10.12 -19.26 -20.43
CA THR A 43 9.50 -20.41 -19.74
C THR A 43 8.46 -21.10 -20.62
N PRO A 44 8.02 -22.34 -20.29
CA PRO A 44 6.91 -22.98 -20.99
C PRO A 44 5.59 -22.19 -20.97
N PHE A 45 5.46 -21.16 -20.11
CA PHE A 45 4.27 -20.33 -20.04
C PHE A 45 4.12 -19.39 -21.24
N GLY A 46 5.24 -18.82 -21.74
CA GLY A 46 5.32 -18.08 -23.00
C GLY A 46 4.39 -16.87 -23.12
N ARG A 47 3.99 -16.26 -22.00
CA ARG A 47 3.03 -15.15 -21.94
C ARG A 47 3.56 -14.02 -21.04
N ASP A 48 3.39 -12.79 -21.51
CA ASP A 48 3.85 -11.58 -20.83
C ASP A 48 2.82 -11.14 -19.77
N VAL A 49 3.15 -11.39 -18.50
CA VAL A 49 2.25 -11.14 -17.36
C VAL A 49 2.03 -9.64 -17.14
N VAL A 50 3.07 -8.82 -17.32
CA VAL A 50 2.96 -7.35 -17.18
C VAL A 50 2.05 -6.77 -18.27
N ALA A 51 2.16 -7.22 -19.53
CA ALA A 51 1.27 -6.80 -20.61
C ALA A 51 -0.19 -7.17 -20.33
N GLU A 52 -0.43 -8.43 -19.95
CA GLU A 52 -1.78 -8.93 -19.71
C GLU A 52 -2.45 -8.20 -18.53
N LEU A 53 -1.74 -7.99 -17.42
CA LEU A 53 -2.26 -7.25 -16.27
C LEU A 53 -2.43 -5.76 -16.54
N SER A 54 -1.50 -5.11 -17.25
CA SER A 54 -1.66 -3.70 -17.63
C SER A 54 -2.93 -3.48 -18.46
N LYS A 55 -3.15 -4.34 -19.46
CA LYS A 55 -4.36 -4.33 -20.28
C LYS A 55 -5.62 -4.57 -19.44
N ALA A 56 -5.61 -5.62 -18.61
CA ALA A 56 -6.76 -5.98 -17.79
C ALA A 56 -7.11 -4.90 -16.76
N CYS A 57 -6.11 -4.27 -16.13
CA CYS A 57 -6.31 -3.17 -15.18
C CYS A 57 -6.97 -1.96 -15.87
N ARG A 58 -6.48 -1.59 -17.06
CA ARG A 58 -7.06 -0.51 -17.88
C ARG A 58 -8.50 -0.79 -18.27
N GLU A 59 -8.80 -2.01 -18.73
CA GLU A 59 -10.17 -2.43 -19.07
C GLU A 59 -11.08 -2.52 -17.83
N GLY A 60 -10.50 -2.88 -16.68
CA GLY A 60 -11.20 -3.06 -15.41
C GLY A 60 -11.45 -1.76 -14.64
N GLY A 61 -10.76 -0.68 -14.97
CA GLY A 61 -10.79 0.59 -14.21
C GLY A 61 -10.06 0.51 -12.88
N ILE A 62 -8.98 -0.29 -12.82
CA ILE A 62 -8.07 -0.38 -11.68
C ILE A 62 -6.77 0.31 -12.07
N GLU A 63 -6.29 1.23 -11.23
CA GLU A 63 -5.00 1.87 -11.46
C GLU A 63 -3.87 0.84 -11.31
N PHE A 64 -2.84 0.92 -12.16
CA PHE A 64 -1.80 -0.12 -12.18
C PHE A 64 -0.43 0.47 -11.84
N GLY A 65 0.26 -0.16 -10.91
CA GLY A 65 1.64 0.11 -10.57
C GLY A 65 2.50 -1.14 -10.76
N THR A 66 3.80 -0.95 -10.76
CA THR A 66 4.76 -2.06 -10.79
C THR A 66 5.78 -1.91 -9.67
N TYR A 67 6.11 -3.04 -9.06
CA TYR A 67 7.22 -3.19 -8.14
C TYR A 67 8.45 -3.63 -8.92
N TYR A 68 9.61 -3.06 -8.60
CA TYR A 68 10.90 -3.44 -9.17
C TYR A 68 11.97 -3.48 -8.08
N SER A 69 12.69 -4.60 -7.98
CA SER A 69 13.84 -4.65 -7.08
C SER A 69 15.11 -4.05 -7.68
N ILE A 70 15.67 -3.06 -6.97
CA ILE A 70 17.02 -2.53 -7.18
C ILE A 70 18.05 -3.62 -6.91
N LEU A 71 17.78 -4.49 -5.94
CA LEU A 71 18.60 -5.67 -5.68
C LEU A 71 18.37 -6.72 -6.77
N ASP A 72 19.45 -7.38 -7.19
CA ASP A 72 19.39 -8.43 -8.20
C ASP A 72 20.43 -9.53 -7.92
N TRP A 73 19.97 -10.68 -7.44
CA TRP A 73 20.84 -11.84 -7.16
C TRP A 73 21.24 -12.60 -8.42
N TYR A 74 20.66 -12.30 -9.58
CA TYR A 74 20.97 -12.97 -10.83
C TYR A 74 22.01 -12.21 -11.66
N GLN A 75 21.97 -10.87 -11.63
CA GLN A 75 22.79 -10.06 -12.51
C GLN A 75 24.26 -10.00 -12.03
N PRO A 76 25.25 -10.39 -12.85
CA PRO A 76 26.63 -10.58 -12.42
C PRO A 76 27.42 -9.30 -12.07
N ASP A 77 26.97 -8.14 -12.55
CA ASP A 77 27.50 -6.82 -12.20
C ASP A 77 26.94 -6.28 -10.87
N TYR A 78 25.89 -6.90 -10.31
CA TYR A 78 25.36 -6.57 -8.99
C TYR A 78 26.29 -7.12 -7.89
N ASN A 79 27.35 -6.37 -7.57
CA ASN A 79 28.38 -6.79 -6.64
C ASN A 79 27.96 -6.54 -5.19
N THR A 80 27.63 -7.61 -4.46
CA THR A 80 27.57 -7.59 -2.99
C THR A 80 28.43 -8.74 -2.45
N SER A 81 28.91 -8.61 -1.21
CA SER A 81 29.90 -9.52 -0.64
C SER A 81 29.39 -10.94 -0.37
N ASP A 82 28.08 -11.11 -0.26
CA ASP A 82 27.50 -12.31 0.35
C ASP A 82 26.70 -13.18 -0.65
N TYR A 83 26.31 -12.63 -1.80
CA TYR A 83 25.46 -13.30 -2.79
C TYR A 83 25.84 -12.88 -4.22
N GLN A 84 27.00 -13.34 -4.68
CA GLN A 84 27.34 -13.23 -6.10
C GLN A 84 26.55 -14.25 -6.90
N GLY A 85 25.84 -13.77 -7.93
CA GLY A 85 25.38 -14.51 -9.11
C GLY A 85 24.69 -15.84 -8.84
N GLY A 86 23.39 -15.93 -9.12
CA GLY A 86 22.73 -17.22 -9.32
C GLY A 86 23.61 -18.13 -10.21
N ALA A 87 23.61 -19.43 -9.94
CA ALA A 87 24.61 -20.40 -10.42
C ALA A 87 24.82 -20.51 -11.96
N GLY A 88 24.13 -19.70 -12.78
CA GLY A 88 24.22 -19.69 -14.24
C GLY A 88 25.06 -18.59 -14.88
N TYR A 89 25.37 -17.47 -14.20
CA TYR A 89 25.93 -16.28 -14.88
C TYR A 89 27.11 -15.70 -14.11
N ALA A 90 28.31 -16.23 -14.39
CA ALA A 90 29.56 -15.62 -13.95
C ALA A 90 30.05 -14.63 -15.02
N LEU A 91 30.72 -13.56 -14.59
CA LEU A 91 31.46 -12.72 -15.53
C LEU A 91 32.57 -13.53 -16.21
N PRO A 92 32.94 -13.20 -17.46
CA PRO A 92 34.09 -13.78 -18.12
C PRO A 92 35.35 -13.66 -17.26
N GLU A 93 36.28 -14.61 -17.43
CA GLU A 93 37.56 -14.59 -16.71
C GLU A 93 38.29 -13.25 -16.92
N GLY A 94 38.70 -12.63 -15.81
CA GLY A 94 39.39 -11.34 -15.79
C GLY A 94 38.49 -10.11 -15.83
N GLN A 95 37.16 -10.27 -15.80
CA GLN A 95 36.22 -9.18 -15.57
C GLN A 95 35.78 -9.12 -14.10
N GLU A 96 35.58 -7.90 -13.62
CA GLU A 96 35.13 -7.62 -12.26
C GLU A 96 33.72 -7.00 -12.28
N PRO A 97 32.84 -7.32 -11.32
CA PRO A 97 31.51 -6.74 -11.24
C PRO A 97 31.49 -5.21 -11.20
N SER A 98 30.58 -4.59 -11.96
CA SER A 98 30.45 -3.13 -12.03
C SER A 98 29.02 -2.66 -11.76
N MET A 99 28.80 -2.08 -10.58
CA MET A 99 27.51 -1.47 -10.23
C MET A 99 27.06 -0.37 -11.20
N ASP A 100 27.97 0.26 -11.95
CA ASP A 100 27.61 1.20 -13.01
C ASP A 100 26.98 0.49 -14.22
N GLN A 101 27.53 -0.66 -14.64
CA GLN A 101 26.91 -1.49 -15.68
C GLN A 101 25.53 -2.01 -15.25
N TYR A 102 25.41 -2.44 -13.99
CA TYR A 102 24.12 -2.84 -13.44
C TYR A 102 23.09 -1.69 -13.44
N VAL A 103 23.50 -0.46 -13.11
CA VAL A 103 22.59 0.69 -13.16
C VAL A 103 22.11 0.99 -14.58
N GLU A 104 22.97 0.88 -15.59
CA GLU A 104 22.54 1.04 -16.98
C GLU A 104 21.57 -0.08 -17.42
N TYR A 105 21.80 -1.33 -17.00
CA TYR A 105 20.86 -2.43 -17.19
C TYR A 105 19.48 -2.12 -16.56
N MET A 106 19.47 -1.65 -15.31
CA MET A 106 18.24 -1.26 -14.63
C MET A 106 17.54 -0.05 -15.29
N HIS A 107 18.28 0.96 -15.76
CA HIS A 107 17.70 2.06 -16.54
C HIS A 107 17.06 1.57 -17.85
N GLY A 108 17.66 0.55 -18.47
CA GLY A 108 17.08 -0.17 -19.60
C GLY A 108 15.75 -0.82 -19.23
N HIS A 109 15.66 -1.56 -18.13
CA HIS A 109 14.40 -2.11 -17.63
C HIS A 109 13.34 -1.03 -17.35
N MET A 110 13.71 0.09 -16.75
CA MET A 110 12.78 1.21 -16.53
C MET A 110 12.25 1.78 -17.85
N ALA A 111 13.12 1.89 -18.88
CA ALA A 111 12.70 2.32 -20.21
C ALA A 111 11.75 1.32 -20.88
N GLU A 112 11.97 0.01 -20.70
CA GLU A 112 11.06 -1.02 -21.22
C GLU A 112 9.70 -0.97 -20.51
N LEU A 113 9.69 -1.02 -19.19
CA LEU A 113 8.47 -1.03 -18.38
C LEU A 113 7.64 0.23 -18.67
N LEU A 114 8.22 1.42 -18.42
CA LEU A 114 7.49 2.68 -18.53
C LEU A 114 7.18 3.06 -19.99
N GLY A 115 8.02 2.64 -20.94
CA GLY A 115 7.85 2.96 -22.36
C GLY A 115 6.88 2.03 -23.11
N LYS A 116 6.76 0.75 -22.71
CA LYS A 116 5.94 -0.25 -23.43
C LYS A 116 4.64 -0.60 -22.71
N TYR A 117 4.65 -0.66 -21.38
CA TYR A 117 3.57 -1.26 -20.59
C TYR A 117 2.73 -0.24 -19.83
N GLY A 118 3.21 1.00 -19.70
CA GLY A 118 2.52 2.08 -19.02
C GLY A 118 1.23 2.57 -19.71
N PRO A 119 0.63 3.65 -19.19
CA PRO A 119 1.10 4.40 -18.03
C PRO A 119 0.91 3.61 -16.73
N PHE A 120 1.87 3.73 -15.80
CA PHE A 120 1.74 3.21 -14.44
C PHE A 120 1.54 4.34 -13.44
N ASN A 121 0.71 4.16 -12.43
CA ASN A 121 0.50 5.19 -11.40
C ASN A 121 1.63 5.18 -10.37
N VAL A 122 2.20 3.99 -10.10
CA VAL A 122 3.24 3.79 -9.09
C VAL A 122 4.38 2.96 -9.66
N MET A 123 5.62 3.40 -9.42
CA MET A 123 6.84 2.59 -9.49
C MET A 123 7.34 2.37 -8.07
N TRP A 124 7.21 1.13 -7.58
CA TRP A 124 7.48 0.76 -6.20
C TRP A 124 8.84 0.04 -6.13
N PHE A 125 9.88 0.73 -5.66
CA PHE A 125 11.23 0.18 -5.56
C PHE A 125 11.48 -0.52 -4.24
N ASP A 126 12.45 -1.41 -4.22
CA ASP A 126 12.90 -2.13 -3.03
C ASP A 126 14.31 -2.70 -3.24
N GLY A 127 15.01 -3.08 -2.17
CA GLY A 127 16.38 -3.62 -2.26
C GLY A 127 17.47 -2.55 -2.22
N GLU A 128 17.17 -1.38 -1.67
CA GLU A 128 18.05 -0.21 -1.59
C GLU A 128 19.12 -0.28 -0.49
N TRP A 129 19.07 -1.32 0.35
CA TRP A 129 19.85 -1.39 1.60
C TRP A 129 21.31 -1.79 1.40
N GLU A 130 21.66 -2.40 0.26
CA GLU A 130 23.03 -2.84 0.00
C GLU A 130 24.00 -1.64 -0.09
N GLU A 131 25.24 -1.84 0.36
CA GLU A 131 26.26 -0.77 0.42
C GLU A 131 26.46 -0.04 -0.92
N PRO A 132 26.60 -0.74 -2.07
CA PRO A 132 26.91 -0.09 -3.34
C PRO A 132 25.79 0.78 -3.91
N TRP A 133 24.56 0.65 -3.38
CA TRP A 133 23.46 1.54 -3.71
C TRP A 133 23.58 2.85 -2.92
N SER A 134 23.95 3.95 -3.59
CA SER A 134 24.15 5.25 -2.94
C SER A 134 22.89 6.14 -3.01
N PRO A 135 22.72 7.10 -2.09
CA PRO A 135 21.65 8.11 -2.18
C PRO A 135 21.62 8.84 -3.54
N GLU A 136 22.78 9.14 -4.11
CA GLU A 136 22.90 9.80 -5.41
C GLU A 136 22.40 8.91 -6.56
N ARG A 137 22.62 7.59 -6.49
CA ARG A 137 22.03 6.64 -7.46
C ARG A 137 20.51 6.64 -7.36
N GLY A 138 19.98 6.64 -6.14
CA GLY A 138 18.53 6.72 -5.91
C GLY A 138 17.89 8.00 -6.45
N ILE A 139 18.51 9.17 -6.22
CA ILE A 139 18.04 10.45 -6.79
C ILE A 139 18.10 10.42 -8.32
N ARG A 140 19.17 9.87 -8.91
CA ARG A 140 19.27 9.73 -10.38
C ARG A 140 18.18 8.82 -10.93
N LEU A 141 17.92 7.67 -10.30
CA LEU A 141 16.87 6.74 -10.70
C LEU A 141 15.47 7.40 -10.61
N TYR A 142 15.18 8.09 -9.51
CA TYR A 142 13.93 8.85 -9.35
C TYR A 142 13.73 9.87 -10.48
N ASN A 143 14.76 10.68 -10.77
CA ASN A 143 14.70 11.67 -11.84
C ASN A 143 14.58 11.02 -13.23
N TYR A 144 15.25 9.89 -13.47
CA TYR A 144 15.18 9.16 -14.72
C TYR A 144 13.77 8.61 -14.97
N VAL A 145 13.18 7.94 -13.97
CA VAL A 145 11.80 7.42 -14.00
C VAL A 145 10.79 8.54 -14.27
N ARG A 146 10.92 9.69 -13.60
CA ARG A 146 10.06 10.85 -13.85
C ARG A 146 10.33 11.53 -15.18
N GLY A 147 11.54 11.43 -15.72
CA GLY A 147 11.86 11.85 -17.08
C GLY A 147 11.14 11.01 -18.13
N LEU A 148 10.99 9.71 -17.88
CA LEU A 148 10.20 8.80 -18.72
C LEU A 148 8.69 9.01 -18.55
N GLN A 149 8.22 9.22 -17.32
CA GLN A 149 6.80 9.42 -17.02
C GLN A 149 6.58 10.48 -15.91
N PRO A 150 6.36 11.77 -16.24
CA PRO A 150 6.35 12.88 -15.27
C PRO A 150 5.36 12.79 -14.10
N GLY A 151 4.27 12.02 -14.25
CA GLY A 151 3.21 11.88 -13.25
C GLY A 151 3.26 10.60 -12.41
N ILE A 152 4.30 9.77 -12.56
CA ILE A 152 4.43 8.53 -11.77
C ILE A 152 4.76 8.84 -10.31
N LEU A 153 4.15 8.10 -9.39
CA LEU A 153 4.52 8.11 -7.97
C LEU A 153 5.62 7.09 -7.73
N VAL A 154 6.61 7.47 -6.92
CA VAL A 154 7.75 6.62 -6.57
C VAL A 154 7.86 6.56 -5.05
N ASN A 155 8.02 5.38 -4.47
CA ASN A 155 8.18 5.26 -3.02
C ASN A 155 9.57 5.72 -2.52
N ASN A 156 9.68 5.96 -1.22
CA ASN A 156 10.93 6.41 -0.57
C ASN A 156 12.07 5.38 -0.52
N ARG A 157 11.84 4.17 -1.05
CA ARG A 157 12.87 3.13 -1.22
C ARG A 157 13.63 3.22 -2.55
N VAL A 158 13.28 4.15 -3.44
CA VAL A 158 14.09 4.42 -4.64
C VAL A 158 15.54 4.81 -4.30
N GLY A 159 15.73 5.43 -3.13
CA GLY A 159 17.03 5.67 -2.51
C GLY A 159 17.01 5.24 -1.04
N LYS A 160 18.06 5.57 -0.28
CA LYS A 160 18.17 5.26 1.15
C LYS A 160 17.34 6.20 2.05
N GLY A 161 16.10 6.49 1.64
CA GLY A 161 15.19 7.40 2.32
C GLY A 161 14.61 6.80 3.61
N ARG A 162 14.27 5.51 3.59
CA ARG A 162 13.60 4.80 4.68
C ARG A 162 14.45 4.62 5.95
N GLN A 163 13.82 4.78 7.12
CA GLN A 163 14.34 4.36 8.43
C GLN A 163 13.63 3.11 8.95
N GLY A 164 14.36 2.00 9.05
CA GLY A 164 13.87 0.77 9.66
C GLY A 164 12.57 0.26 9.01
N MET A 165 11.82 -0.58 9.73
CA MET A 165 10.57 -1.11 9.20
C MET A 165 9.43 -0.07 9.17
N GLN A 166 9.56 0.97 10.01
CA GLN A 166 8.60 2.06 10.17
C GLN A 166 8.41 2.90 8.93
N GLY A 167 9.36 2.90 8.00
CA GLY A 167 9.13 3.48 6.68
C GLY A 167 9.31 5.00 6.60
N THR A 168 9.65 5.70 7.69
CA THR A 168 9.73 7.17 7.71
C THR A 168 11.02 7.68 7.07
N THR A 169 10.95 8.85 6.44
CA THR A 169 12.09 9.39 5.71
C THR A 169 13.04 10.25 6.57
N LYS A 170 14.36 10.14 6.35
CA LYS A 170 15.41 10.97 7.02
C LYS A 170 15.30 12.46 6.70
N GLU A 171 15.62 13.32 7.66
CA GLU A 171 15.99 14.72 7.35
C GLU A 171 17.24 14.74 6.46
N GLY A 172 17.18 15.48 5.34
CA GLY A 172 18.27 15.60 4.36
C GLY A 172 17.80 15.41 2.92
N THR A 173 18.73 15.18 2.00
CA THR A 173 18.43 14.95 0.58
C THR A 173 18.02 13.50 0.35
N TYR A 174 16.75 13.27 0.05
CA TYR A 174 16.21 11.96 -0.31
C TYR A 174 15.28 12.08 -1.51
N ALA A 175 14.89 10.94 -2.09
CA ALA A 175 13.94 10.86 -3.19
C ALA A 175 12.78 9.94 -2.82
N GLY A 176 11.64 10.14 -3.48
CA GLY A 176 10.38 9.44 -3.22
C GLY A 176 9.25 10.39 -2.82
N ASP A 177 8.04 10.03 -3.21
CA ASP A 177 6.83 10.81 -3.05
C ASP A 177 6.01 10.36 -1.81
N PHE A 178 6.26 9.16 -1.28
CA PHE A 178 5.55 8.61 -0.12
C PHE A 178 6.38 7.61 0.70
N ASP A 179 6.08 7.53 2.00
CA ASP A 179 6.70 6.62 2.97
C ASP A 179 6.09 5.21 2.92
N THR A 180 6.85 4.18 3.34
CA THR A 180 6.46 2.76 3.20
C THR A 180 6.58 1.92 4.48
N PRO A 181 5.75 2.17 5.52
CA PRO A 181 5.67 1.30 6.69
C PRO A 181 5.35 -0.14 6.27
N GLU A 182 6.09 -1.12 6.78
CA GLU A 182 5.98 -2.51 6.31
C GLU A 182 5.56 -3.43 7.44
N GLN A 183 4.52 -4.23 7.21
CA GLN A 183 3.94 -5.16 8.19
C GLN A 183 3.41 -4.49 9.47
N GLU A 184 3.33 -3.15 9.48
CA GLU A 184 2.72 -2.35 10.54
C GLU A 184 1.94 -1.17 9.94
N VAL A 185 0.94 -0.68 10.67
CA VAL A 185 0.20 0.52 10.27
C VAL A 185 1.05 1.74 10.61
N GLY A 186 1.25 2.62 9.62
CA GLY A 186 1.97 3.88 9.79
C GLY A 186 1.36 4.80 10.85
N ALA A 187 2.19 5.71 11.37
CA ALA A 187 1.73 6.75 12.30
C ALA A 187 0.82 7.77 11.60
N PHE A 188 -0.01 8.45 12.38
CA PHE A 188 -0.83 9.55 11.86
C PHE A 188 0.05 10.65 11.26
N ASN A 189 -0.17 10.98 9.97
CA ASN A 189 0.55 12.04 9.30
C ASN A 189 -0.27 12.61 8.13
N ARG A 190 -0.65 13.90 8.20
CA ARG A 190 -1.38 14.58 7.12
C ARG A 190 -0.49 15.34 6.13
N GLU A 191 0.79 15.46 6.43
CA GLU A 191 1.73 16.30 5.69
C GLU A 191 2.51 15.47 4.67
N GLN A 192 2.92 14.26 5.06
CA GLN A 192 3.65 13.33 4.19
C GLN A 192 2.77 12.12 3.85
N PRO A 193 2.47 11.88 2.55
CA PRO A 193 1.79 10.67 2.12
C PRO A 193 2.58 9.42 2.52
N TRP A 194 1.87 8.37 2.90
CA TRP A 194 2.47 7.08 3.23
C TRP A 194 1.54 5.93 2.89
N GLU A 195 2.13 4.77 2.64
CA GLU A 195 1.44 3.54 2.26
C GLU A 195 1.95 2.38 3.09
N THR A 196 1.10 1.82 3.95
CA THR A 196 1.41 0.56 4.63
C THR A 196 1.33 -0.58 3.62
N CYS A 197 2.42 -1.31 3.43
CA CYS A 197 2.39 -2.60 2.75
C CYS A 197 2.23 -3.72 3.79
N MET A 198 1.23 -4.57 3.61
CA MET A 198 0.93 -5.65 4.57
C MET A 198 0.45 -6.93 3.88
N THR A 199 0.94 -8.06 4.34
CA THR A 199 0.53 -9.40 3.89
C THR A 199 -0.86 -9.76 4.41
N ILE A 200 -1.70 -10.43 3.59
CA ILE A 200 -2.93 -11.06 4.08
C ILE A 200 -2.66 -12.28 4.97
N GLY A 201 -1.57 -12.99 4.67
CA GLY A 201 -1.11 -14.15 5.43
C GLY A 201 0.05 -13.79 6.36
N THR A 202 1.08 -14.64 6.33
CA THR A 202 2.35 -14.46 7.07
C THR A 202 3.56 -14.27 6.14
N GLN A 203 3.36 -14.38 4.82
CA GLN A 203 4.41 -14.24 3.80
C GLN A 203 3.94 -13.40 2.61
N TRP A 204 4.90 -12.76 1.93
CA TRP A 204 4.68 -12.01 0.69
C TRP A 204 4.40 -12.98 -0.48
N ALA A 205 5.32 -13.92 -0.68
CA ALA A 205 5.20 -14.98 -1.67
C ALA A 205 4.21 -16.07 -1.23
N TRP A 206 3.77 -16.89 -2.18
CA TRP A 206 2.92 -18.03 -1.89
C TRP A 206 3.57 -18.98 -0.89
N LYS A 207 2.81 -19.30 0.16
CA LYS A 207 3.15 -20.31 1.16
C LYS A 207 2.00 -21.31 1.27
N PRO A 208 2.22 -22.60 0.95
CA PRO A 208 1.19 -23.62 1.10
C PRO A 208 0.71 -23.72 2.55
N GLY A 209 -0.60 -23.72 2.76
CA GLY A 209 -1.20 -23.84 4.10
C GLY A 209 -0.94 -22.65 5.01
N ASP A 210 -0.78 -21.44 4.45
CA ASP A 210 -0.55 -20.25 5.25
C ASP A 210 -1.77 -19.84 6.09
N SER A 211 -1.50 -19.29 7.27
CA SER A 211 -2.55 -18.70 8.11
C SER A 211 -2.91 -17.32 7.58
N ILE A 212 -4.20 -17.07 7.30
CA ILE A 212 -4.69 -15.77 6.86
C ILE A 212 -5.28 -14.96 8.02
N LYS A 213 -5.00 -13.65 8.04
CA LYS A 213 -5.59 -12.69 8.99
C LYS A 213 -7.11 -12.75 8.92
N SER A 214 -7.79 -12.77 10.07
CA SER A 214 -9.25 -12.73 10.20
C SER A 214 -9.86 -11.52 9.49
N ILE A 215 -11.17 -11.56 9.21
CA ILE A 215 -11.86 -10.40 8.61
C ILE A 215 -11.78 -9.16 9.51
N GLU A 216 -11.81 -9.34 10.83
CA GLU A 216 -11.63 -8.26 11.80
C GLU A 216 -10.25 -7.63 11.68
N GLU A 217 -9.18 -8.43 11.68
CA GLU A 217 -7.81 -7.94 11.52
C GLU A 217 -7.64 -7.20 10.19
N CYS A 218 -8.13 -7.77 9.08
CA CYS A 218 -8.05 -7.14 7.77
C CYS A 218 -8.75 -5.77 7.73
N LEU A 219 -9.97 -5.67 8.26
CA LEU A 219 -10.73 -4.42 8.25
C LEU A 219 -10.19 -3.42 9.26
N ARG A 220 -9.77 -3.84 10.46
CA ARG A 220 -9.13 -2.95 11.43
C ARG A 220 -7.81 -2.39 10.90
N THR A 221 -7.01 -3.18 10.18
CA THR A 221 -5.81 -2.66 9.47
C THR A 221 -6.19 -1.58 8.46
N LEU A 222 -7.18 -1.82 7.59
CA LEU A 222 -7.62 -0.84 6.60
C LEU A 222 -8.12 0.45 7.25
N ILE A 223 -9.00 0.33 8.26
CA ILE A 223 -9.60 1.48 8.94
C ILE A 223 -8.52 2.28 9.69
N ARG A 224 -7.61 1.61 10.41
CA ARG A 224 -6.49 2.28 11.11
C ARG A 224 -5.58 3.01 10.12
N THR A 225 -5.32 2.40 8.96
CA THR A 225 -4.51 3.01 7.91
C THR A 225 -5.15 4.29 7.38
N ALA A 226 -6.44 4.23 7.02
CA ALA A 226 -7.19 5.42 6.60
C ALA A 226 -7.26 6.49 7.72
N GLY A 227 -7.44 6.07 8.97
CA GLY A 227 -7.46 6.96 10.14
C GLY A 227 -6.13 7.62 10.46
N GLY A 228 -5.02 7.02 10.04
CA GLY A 228 -3.67 7.60 10.07
C GLY A 228 -3.36 8.51 8.87
N ASP A 229 -4.33 8.68 7.96
CA ASP A 229 -4.21 9.43 6.71
C ASP A 229 -3.27 8.78 5.67
N GLY A 230 -3.16 7.45 5.70
CA GLY A 230 -2.35 6.66 4.76
C GLY A 230 -3.15 5.72 3.86
N ASN A 231 -2.44 5.09 2.93
CA ASN A 231 -2.95 4.05 2.04
C ASN A 231 -2.58 2.65 2.54
N LEU A 232 -3.42 1.65 2.26
CA LEU A 232 -3.09 0.23 2.49
C LEU A 232 -2.84 -0.47 1.15
N LEU A 233 -1.63 -1.00 0.96
CA LEU A 233 -1.28 -1.94 -0.10
C LEU A 233 -1.29 -3.36 0.48
N PHE A 234 -2.38 -4.09 0.24
CA PHE A 234 -2.63 -5.39 0.88
C PHE A 234 -2.26 -6.56 -0.04
N ASN A 235 -1.22 -7.29 0.35
CA ASN A 235 -0.58 -8.31 -0.48
C ASN A 235 -1.32 -9.66 -0.48
N VAL A 236 -1.41 -10.24 -1.66
CA VAL A 236 -1.66 -11.66 -1.91
C VAL A 236 -0.45 -12.27 -2.62
N GLY A 237 -0.12 -13.52 -2.30
CA GLY A 237 0.90 -14.29 -2.99
C GLY A 237 0.24 -15.35 -3.86
N PRO A 238 0.12 -15.15 -5.19
CA PRO A 238 -0.55 -16.11 -6.08
C PRO A 238 0.14 -17.47 -6.08
N MET A 239 -0.64 -18.53 -6.21
CA MET A 239 -0.14 -19.90 -6.30
C MET A 239 0.70 -20.10 -7.57
N PRO A 240 1.55 -21.16 -7.65
CA PRO A 240 2.42 -21.40 -8.80
C PRO A 240 1.68 -21.61 -10.14
N ASP A 241 0.38 -21.95 -10.10
CA ASP A 241 -0.47 -22.04 -11.29
C ASP A 241 -1.07 -20.67 -11.72
N GLY A 242 -0.72 -19.61 -11.00
CA GLY A 242 -1.12 -18.23 -11.23
C GLY A 242 -2.55 -17.89 -10.78
N ARG A 243 -3.19 -18.70 -9.94
CA ARG A 243 -4.44 -18.31 -9.27
C ARG A 243 -4.14 -17.64 -7.93
N ILE A 244 -4.92 -16.61 -7.58
CA ILE A 244 -4.97 -16.15 -6.18
C ILE A 244 -5.63 -17.26 -5.36
N ALA A 245 -5.04 -17.61 -4.21
CA ALA A 245 -5.55 -18.70 -3.38
C ALA A 245 -7.03 -18.46 -3.02
N PRO A 246 -7.93 -19.46 -3.17
CA PRO A 246 -9.37 -19.26 -2.99
C PRO A 246 -9.75 -18.62 -1.64
N GLU A 247 -9.06 -18.97 -0.57
CA GLU A 247 -9.23 -18.43 0.78
C GLU A 247 -8.81 -16.95 0.89
N GLN A 248 -7.73 -16.55 0.20
CA GLN A 248 -7.31 -15.14 0.13
C GLN A 248 -8.32 -14.33 -0.69
N ALA A 249 -8.74 -14.85 -1.84
CA ALA A 249 -9.77 -14.21 -2.67
C ALA A 249 -11.11 -14.08 -1.93
N ALA A 250 -11.52 -15.10 -1.15
CA ALA A 250 -12.71 -15.03 -0.33
C ALA A 250 -12.61 -13.95 0.75
N ARG A 251 -11.49 -13.88 1.48
CA ARG A 251 -11.24 -12.85 2.51
C ARG A 251 -11.25 -11.43 1.91
N LEU A 252 -10.67 -11.25 0.73
CA LEU A 252 -10.73 -9.98 0.01
C LEU A 252 -12.16 -9.59 -0.36
N ARG A 253 -12.99 -10.53 -0.84
CA ARG A 253 -14.41 -10.28 -1.13
C ARG A 253 -15.22 -9.95 0.12
N GLU A 254 -14.91 -10.55 1.27
CA GLU A 254 -15.52 -10.19 2.56
C GLU A 254 -15.21 -8.72 2.93
N MET A 255 -13.97 -8.26 2.73
CA MET A 255 -13.61 -6.85 2.91
C MET A 255 -14.38 -5.95 1.94
N GLY A 256 -14.47 -6.37 0.67
CA GLY A 256 -15.23 -5.66 -0.36
C GLY A 256 -16.72 -5.50 -0.04
N ALA A 257 -17.35 -6.53 0.52
CA ALA A 257 -18.75 -6.47 0.98
C ALA A 257 -18.95 -5.44 2.10
N TRP A 258 -17.97 -5.29 3.00
CA TRP A 258 -17.97 -4.24 4.01
C TRP A 258 -17.78 -2.85 3.38
N LEU A 259 -16.82 -2.71 2.45
CA LEU A 259 -16.55 -1.45 1.75
C LEU A 259 -17.69 -1.00 0.85
N ALA A 260 -18.47 -1.93 0.28
CA ALA A 260 -19.67 -1.59 -0.47
C ALA A 260 -20.73 -0.87 0.40
N ARG A 261 -20.74 -1.14 1.71
CA ARG A 261 -21.68 -0.53 2.66
C ARG A 261 -21.13 0.72 3.34
N TYR A 262 -19.84 0.70 3.68
CA TYR A 262 -19.23 1.71 4.56
C TYR A 262 -18.04 2.43 3.92
N GLY A 263 -17.77 2.19 2.63
CA GLY A 263 -16.64 2.76 1.92
C GLY A 263 -16.63 4.29 1.84
N GLU A 264 -17.77 4.96 2.07
CA GLU A 264 -17.79 6.43 2.19
C GLU A 264 -16.92 6.95 3.36
N SER A 265 -16.72 6.13 4.40
CA SER A 265 -15.86 6.45 5.54
C SER A 265 -14.37 6.20 5.28
N ILE A 266 -14.02 5.67 4.10
CA ILE A 266 -12.65 5.31 3.71
C ILE A 266 -12.22 6.06 2.43
N TYR A 267 -13.05 6.03 1.37
CA TYR A 267 -12.65 6.55 0.07
C TYR A 267 -12.75 8.07 -0.05
N GLY A 268 -11.62 8.69 -0.37
CA GLY A 268 -11.52 10.14 -0.54
C GLY A 268 -11.78 10.89 0.76
N THR A 269 -11.46 10.27 1.89
CA THR A 269 -11.39 10.92 3.20
C THR A 269 -9.95 11.32 3.50
N ARG A 270 -9.78 12.17 4.51
CA ARG A 270 -8.50 12.37 5.21
C ARG A 270 -8.58 11.72 6.60
N GLY A 271 -7.47 11.23 7.14
CA GLY A 271 -7.42 10.74 8.54
C GLY A 271 -7.65 11.89 9.52
N GLY A 272 -8.30 11.66 10.66
CA GLY A 272 -8.64 12.68 11.66
C GLY A 272 -10.04 13.31 11.50
N PRO A 273 -10.34 14.43 12.17
CA PRO A 273 -9.42 15.25 12.97
C PRO A 273 -9.05 14.65 14.32
N PHE A 274 -9.81 13.70 14.86
CA PHE A 274 -9.41 12.99 16.08
C PHE A 274 -8.36 11.93 15.75
N MET A 275 -7.15 12.13 16.25
CA MET A 275 -6.04 11.24 15.98
C MET A 275 -6.31 9.81 16.49
N PRO A 276 -5.71 8.78 15.88
CA PRO A 276 -5.79 7.41 16.37
C PRO A 276 -5.47 7.28 17.86
N GLY A 277 -6.19 6.39 18.54
CA GLY A 277 -5.97 6.02 19.94
C GLY A 277 -6.50 4.63 20.27
N ASP A 278 -6.50 4.27 21.56
CA ASP A 278 -6.97 2.96 22.02
C ASP A 278 -8.45 2.72 21.71
N TRP A 279 -9.25 3.80 21.70
CA TRP A 279 -10.68 3.76 21.38
C TRP A 279 -10.98 3.44 19.91
N GLY A 280 -10.06 3.77 18.99
CA GLY A 280 -10.37 3.80 17.57
C GLY A 280 -9.62 4.85 16.77
N VAL A 281 -10.21 5.24 15.64
CA VAL A 281 -9.68 6.28 14.73
C VAL A 281 -10.81 7.14 14.18
N SER A 282 -10.48 8.26 13.53
CA SER A 282 -11.44 8.99 12.72
C SER A 282 -10.92 9.26 11.30
N THR A 283 -11.84 9.43 10.37
CA THR A 283 -11.59 9.99 9.04
C THR A 283 -12.57 11.15 8.80
N CYS A 284 -12.30 12.00 7.81
CA CYS A 284 -13.18 13.12 7.49
C CYS A 284 -13.24 13.43 6.00
N LYS A 285 -14.38 14.00 5.58
CA LYS A 285 -14.63 14.46 4.21
C LYS A 285 -15.69 15.55 4.21
N GLY A 286 -15.38 16.71 3.64
CA GLY A 286 -16.25 17.88 3.67
C GLY A 286 -16.67 18.24 5.10
N ASP A 287 -17.96 18.24 5.37
CA ASP A 287 -18.56 18.56 6.67
C ASP A 287 -18.75 17.35 7.60
N THR A 288 -18.20 16.18 7.23
CA THR A 288 -18.46 14.91 7.93
C THR A 288 -17.18 14.36 8.56
N ILE A 289 -17.27 13.95 9.83
CA ILE A 289 -16.26 13.16 10.53
C ILE A 289 -16.83 11.77 10.77
N TYR A 290 -16.16 10.73 10.29
CA TYR A 290 -16.48 9.34 10.58
C TYR A 290 -15.63 8.87 11.76
N VAL A 291 -16.27 8.59 12.88
CA VAL A 291 -15.63 8.08 14.10
C VAL A 291 -15.76 6.56 14.10
N HIS A 292 -14.64 5.85 13.97
CA HIS A 292 -14.57 4.39 13.98
C HIS A 292 -14.18 3.91 15.38
N VAL A 293 -15.17 3.46 16.15
CA VAL A 293 -14.97 3.03 17.54
C VAL A 293 -14.74 1.52 17.57
N PHE A 294 -13.53 1.10 17.92
CA PHE A 294 -13.17 -0.32 18.07
C PHE A 294 -13.44 -0.79 19.50
N GLU A 295 -13.06 0.04 20.48
CA GLU A 295 -13.11 -0.32 21.89
C GLU A 295 -13.98 0.66 22.64
N TRP A 296 -15.03 0.14 23.29
CA TRP A 296 -15.88 0.92 24.16
C TRP A 296 -15.41 0.74 25.61
N GLY A 297 -15.14 1.84 26.31
CA GLY A 297 -14.91 1.80 27.75
C GLY A 297 -16.18 1.46 28.54
N GLN A 298 -16.14 1.61 29.87
CA GLN A 298 -17.30 1.38 30.75
C GLN A 298 -18.44 2.40 30.57
N GLY A 299 -18.32 3.33 29.64
CA GLY A 299 -19.24 4.42 29.42
C GLY A 299 -19.29 4.86 27.96
N PRO A 300 -19.83 6.06 27.69
CA PRO A 300 -19.78 6.62 26.35
C PRO A 300 -18.32 6.93 25.94
N LEU A 301 -18.08 7.00 24.63
CA LEU A 301 -16.83 7.55 24.11
C LEU A 301 -16.83 9.05 24.35
N THR A 302 -15.76 9.57 24.96
CA THR A 302 -15.55 11.00 25.13
C THR A 302 -14.39 11.44 24.24
N LEU A 303 -14.67 12.35 23.33
CA LEU A 303 -13.68 13.05 22.50
C LEU A 303 -13.44 14.45 23.08
N PRO A 304 -12.24 15.05 22.89
CA PRO A 304 -11.90 16.35 23.48
C PRO A 304 -12.88 17.48 23.09
N PRO A 305 -12.94 18.55 23.88
CA PRO A 305 -13.72 19.73 23.52
C PRO A 305 -13.19 20.39 22.26
N THR A 306 -14.10 20.96 21.49
CA THR A 306 -13.84 21.55 20.18
C THR A 306 -14.43 22.95 20.09
N GLY A 307 -13.87 23.79 19.22
CA GLY A 307 -14.38 25.15 18.96
C GLY A 307 -15.52 25.21 17.93
N TRP A 308 -15.92 24.06 17.39
CA TRP A 308 -16.93 23.90 16.33
C TRP A 308 -18.05 23.00 16.83
N MET A 309 -19.26 23.14 16.28
CA MET A 309 -20.45 22.43 16.73
C MET A 309 -20.69 21.15 15.93
N VAL A 310 -21.07 20.08 16.64
CA VAL A 310 -21.64 18.88 16.02
C VAL A 310 -23.14 19.10 15.82
N LEU A 311 -23.58 19.15 14.57
CA LEU A 311 -24.97 19.37 14.18
C LEU A 311 -25.81 18.09 14.30
N SER A 312 -25.23 16.93 13.98
CA SER A 312 -25.90 15.64 14.10
C SER A 312 -24.92 14.49 14.20
N ALA A 313 -25.33 13.39 14.82
CA ALA A 313 -24.60 12.13 14.84
C ALA A 313 -25.48 10.97 14.35
N THR A 314 -24.96 10.11 13.48
CA THR A 314 -25.67 8.94 12.94
C THR A 314 -24.76 7.73 12.96
N ALA A 315 -25.21 6.60 13.51
CA ALA A 315 -24.47 5.35 13.44
C ALA A 315 -24.72 4.69 12.07
N LEU A 316 -23.70 4.67 11.21
CA LEU A 316 -23.79 4.01 9.90
C LEU A 316 -23.96 2.49 10.06
N THR A 317 -23.37 1.94 11.12
CA THR A 317 -23.49 0.53 11.50
C THR A 317 -24.78 0.17 12.23
N GLY A 318 -25.67 1.16 12.45
CA GLY A 318 -27.00 0.96 13.04
C GLY A 318 -27.10 1.34 14.53
N GLY A 319 -28.35 1.55 14.96
CA GLY A 319 -28.71 1.97 16.32
C GLY A 319 -28.80 3.50 16.50
N PRO A 320 -29.47 3.96 17.56
CA PRO A 320 -29.51 5.38 17.90
C PRO A 320 -28.16 5.85 18.48
N VAL A 321 -27.78 7.08 18.18
CA VAL A 321 -26.61 7.74 18.78
C VAL A 321 -27.09 8.79 19.77
N THR A 322 -26.65 8.69 21.03
CA THR A 322 -26.76 9.81 21.98
C THR A 322 -25.51 10.68 21.82
N LEU A 323 -25.71 11.93 21.39
CA LEU A 323 -24.68 12.95 21.28
C LEU A 323 -24.87 13.99 22.40
N LYS A 324 -23.78 14.31 23.10
CA LYS A 324 -23.69 15.51 23.95
C LYS A 324 -22.41 16.26 23.60
N GLN A 325 -22.48 17.58 23.52
CA GLN A 325 -21.31 18.42 23.34
C GLN A 325 -21.34 19.53 24.40
N GLY A 326 -20.21 19.79 25.03
CA GLY A 326 -20.07 20.83 26.05
C GLY A 326 -18.61 21.11 26.40
N ALA A 327 -18.39 21.81 27.52
CA ALA A 327 -17.06 22.21 27.97
C ALA A 327 -16.10 21.03 28.22
N GLU A 328 -16.65 19.87 28.60
CA GLU A 328 -15.89 18.64 28.89
C GLU A 328 -15.58 17.80 27.64
N GLY A 329 -16.15 18.14 26.47
CA GLY A 329 -15.94 17.38 25.24
C GLY A 329 -17.20 17.01 24.47
N ILE A 330 -17.02 16.09 23.52
CA ILE A 330 -18.07 15.45 22.75
C ILE A 330 -18.25 14.03 23.25
N THR A 331 -19.43 13.70 23.75
CA THR A 331 -19.77 12.38 24.25
C THR A 331 -20.67 11.65 23.24
N LEU A 332 -20.26 10.46 22.82
CA LEU A 332 -20.97 9.60 21.88
C LEU A 332 -21.34 8.28 22.55
N GLN A 333 -22.61 7.88 22.43
CA GLN A 333 -23.06 6.59 22.94
C GLN A 333 -23.94 5.87 21.93
N VAL A 334 -23.60 4.61 21.66
CA VAL A 334 -24.45 3.64 20.96
C VAL A 334 -24.80 2.52 21.94
N PRO A 335 -26.07 2.07 22.03
CA PRO A 335 -26.46 0.94 22.87
C PRO A 335 -25.64 -0.31 22.56
N GLU A 336 -25.29 -1.10 23.58
CA GLU A 336 -24.43 -2.27 23.44
C GLU A 336 -24.92 -3.26 22.37
N ALA A 337 -26.23 -3.51 22.33
CA ALA A 337 -26.88 -4.38 21.34
C ALA A 337 -26.78 -3.90 19.88
N ASN A 338 -26.32 -2.66 19.64
CA ASN A 338 -26.13 -2.09 18.31
C ASN A 338 -24.66 -1.90 17.92
N ARG A 339 -23.73 -2.11 18.86
CA ARG A 339 -22.29 -2.01 18.59
C ARG A 339 -21.85 -3.17 17.70
N GLN A 340 -20.82 -2.94 16.89
CA GLN A 340 -20.25 -3.94 16.00
C GLN A 340 -18.82 -4.28 16.44
N ASP A 341 -18.48 -5.57 16.44
CA ASP A 341 -17.18 -6.09 16.90
C ASP A 341 -16.00 -5.54 16.08
N ILE A 342 -16.17 -5.47 14.75
CA ILE A 342 -15.15 -4.94 13.83
C ILE A 342 -14.94 -3.43 14.05
N GLY A 343 -15.96 -2.72 14.50
CA GLY A 343 -15.95 -1.29 14.77
C GLY A 343 -17.30 -0.64 14.50
N THR A 344 -17.76 0.18 15.43
CA THR A 344 -18.98 0.99 15.30
C THR A 344 -18.65 2.31 14.61
N ILE A 345 -19.32 2.63 13.50
CA ILE A 345 -19.03 3.85 12.72
C ILE A 345 -20.10 4.90 13.00
N ILE A 346 -19.69 6.05 13.51
CA ILE A 346 -20.56 7.18 13.80
C ILE A 346 -20.16 8.35 12.89
N ALA A 347 -21.06 8.75 11.99
CA ALA A 347 -20.89 9.95 11.18
C ALA A 347 -21.39 11.18 11.96
N LEU A 348 -20.48 12.13 12.19
CA LEU A 348 -20.75 13.43 12.79
C LEU A 348 -20.78 14.48 11.68
N LYS A 349 -21.89 15.20 11.55
CA LYS A 349 -21.96 16.42 10.74
C LYS A 349 -21.58 17.62 11.59
N ILE A 350 -20.70 18.47 11.09
CA ILE A 350 -20.23 19.66 11.81
C ILE A 350 -20.62 20.96 11.09
N ASP A 351 -20.56 22.09 11.79
CA ASP A 351 -20.81 23.43 11.25
C ASP A 351 -19.59 24.03 10.53
N GLY A 352 -18.90 23.22 9.72
CA GLY A 352 -17.69 23.64 9.01
C GLY A 352 -17.11 22.55 8.12
N ASN A 353 -15.86 22.73 7.68
CA ASN A 353 -15.13 21.75 6.89
C ASN A 353 -14.15 20.97 7.77
N ALA A 354 -14.44 19.68 7.99
CA ALA A 354 -13.68 18.79 8.83
C ALA A 354 -12.25 18.50 8.32
N GLU A 355 -12.01 18.66 7.01
CA GLU A 355 -10.68 18.45 6.40
C GLU A 355 -9.72 19.60 6.75
N THR A 356 -10.25 20.77 7.11
CA THR A 356 -9.45 21.95 7.48
C THR A 356 -9.14 22.04 8.97
N LEU A 357 -9.72 21.16 9.77
CA LEU A 357 -9.52 21.15 11.22
C LEU A 357 -8.13 20.64 11.58
N ALA A 358 -7.47 21.31 12.53
CA ALA A 358 -6.22 20.82 13.10
C ALA A 358 -6.41 19.44 13.76
N PRO A 359 -5.44 18.52 13.65
CA PRO A 359 -5.49 17.25 14.37
C PRO A 359 -5.61 17.44 15.88
N ILE A 360 -6.45 16.63 16.52
CA ILE A 360 -6.76 16.68 17.95
C ILE A 360 -6.36 15.33 18.55
N LYS A 361 -5.49 15.35 19.57
CA LYS A 361 -5.15 14.15 20.34
C LYS A 361 -6.28 13.85 21.34
N PRO A 362 -6.97 12.69 21.23
CA PRO A 362 -8.10 12.35 22.09
C PRO A 362 -7.74 12.09 23.54
#